data_AF-A0A0D6LWE6-F1
#
_entry.id   AF-A0A0D6LWE6-F1
#
_cell.length_a   1.000
_cell.length_b   1.000
_cell.length_c   1.000
_cell.angle_alpha   90.00
_cell.angle_beta   90.00
_cell.angle_gamma   90.00
#
_symmetry.space_group_name_H-M   'P 1'
#
loop_
_entity.id
_entity.type
_entity.pdbx_description
1 polymer ?
#
loop_
_entity_poly.entity_id
_entity_poly.type
_entity_poly.pdbx_seq_one_letter_code
_entity_poly.pdbx_strand_id
1 'polypeptide(L)'
;MNGVQRPRSLSRITVGTVSESDTEYLDATEHVTYGDSLDLLDTIAETQITLNLFLNNKFELAEERMVQMADRSMYHALGYNTIVFIKAMLTCDKADLERSMQVSKDACAVIERFRQKFSLSDTFLSLGGKYSRNMTDGKLIIRVVAFANW
;
A
#
# COMPACT_ATOMS: atom_id res chain seq x y z
N MET A 1 -21.00 -24.79 23.28
CA MET A 1 -21.38 -23.78 22.27
C MET A 1 -21.37 -22.42 22.96
N ASN A 2 -20.25 -21.69 22.92
CA ASN A 2 -20.20 -20.30 23.39
C ASN A 2 -19.45 -19.50 22.33
N GLY A 3 -20.20 -18.71 21.56
CA GLY A 3 -19.69 -17.89 20.47
C GLY A 3 -18.90 -16.71 21.02
N VAL A 4 -17.63 -16.60 20.60
CA VAL A 4 -16.82 -15.40 20.79
C VAL A 4 -17.37 -14.33 19.84
N GLN A 5 -18.12 -13.38 20.37
CA GLN A 5 -18.56 -12.20 19.63
C GLN A 5 -17.34 -11.32 19.35
N ARG A 6 -16.95 -11.23 18.07
CA ARG A 6 -16.00 -10.23 17.59
C ARG A 6 -16.67 -8.84 17.66
N PRO A 7 -16.07 -7.84 18.33
CA PRO A 7 -16.61 -6.49 18.34
C PRO A 7 -16.63 -5.96 16.91
N ARG A 8 -17.81 -5.50 16.46
CA ARG A 8 -17.99 -4.81 15.18
C ARG A 8 -17.61 -3.35 15.39
N SER A 9 -16.77 -2.85 14.49
CA SER A 9 -16.27 -1.48 14.36
C SER A 9 -15.06 -1.10 15.23
N LEU A 10 -14.01 -0.67 14.54
CA LEU A 10 -12.92 0.14 15.09
C LEU A 10 -13.52 1.39 15.73
N SER A 11 -13.28 1.58 17.02
CA SER A 11 -13.50 2.85 17.68
C SER A 11 -12.73 3.92 16.91
N ARG A 12 -13.46 4.88 16.36
CA ARG A 12 -12.94 6.10 15.72
C ARG A 12 -11.76 6.63 16.54
N ILE A 13 -10.57 6.62 15.96
CA ILE A 13 -9.44 7.39 16.49
C ILE A 13 -9.89 8.85 16.39
N THR A 14 -10.32 9.40 17.52
CA THR A 14 -10.60 10.82 17.63
C THR A 14 -9.27 11.53 17.42
N VAL A 15 -9.10 12.14 16.25
CA VAL A 15 -8.03 13.12 16.02
C VAL A 15 -8.29 14.25 17.01
N GLY A 16 -7.65 14.15 18.17
CA GLY A 16 -7.60 15.20 19.17
C GLY A 16 -6.93 16.41 18.55
N THR A 17 -7.53 17.56 18.78
CA THR A 17 -7.03 18.89 18.45
C THR A 17 -5.52 19.00 18.67
N VAL A 18 -4.79 19.35 17.61
CA VAL A 18 -3.34 19.62 17.64
C VAL A 18 -3.07 20.78 18.60
N SER A 19 -2.46 20.45 19.74
CA SER A 19 -1.78 21.36 20.65
C SER A 19 -0.28 21.10 20.48
N GLU A 20 0.47 22.15 20.18
CA GLU A 20 1.79 22.14 19.53
C GLU A 20 2.98 21.96 20.50
N SER A 21 2.83 21.19 21.58
CA SER A 21 3.95 20.91 22.49
C SER A 21 3.86 19.49 23.04
N ASP A 22 4.95 18.74 22.87
CA ASP A 22 5.22 17.41 23.40
C ASP A 22 4.75 16.22 22.54
N THR A 23 5.35 16.08 21.35
CA THR A 23 5.37 14.76 20.69
C THR A 23 6.32 13.83 21.46
N GLU A 24 5.78 13.10 22.42
CA GLU A 24 6.47 11.98 23.06
C GLU A 24 6.74 10.90 22.00
N TYR A 25 8.01 10.61 21.74
CA TYR A 25 8.39 9.52 20.84
C TYR A 25 8.03 8.20 21.52
N LEU A 26 6.90 7.61 21.13
CA LEU A 26 6.46 6.32 21.64
C LEU A 26 7.30 5.22 20.99
N ASP A 27 8.00 4.43 21.82
CA ASP A 27 8.60 3.18 21.38
C ASP A 27 7.54 2.26 20.81
N ALA A 28 7.93 1.52 19.79
CA ALA A 28 6.98 0.73 19.05
C ALA A 28 6.55 -0.52 19.85
N THR A 29 5.24 -0.74 19.91
CA THR A 29 4.60 -1.84 20.65
C THR A 29 5.16 -3.21 20.24
N GLU A 30 5.52 -4.02 21.25
CA GLU A 30 6.10 -5.36 21.09
C GLU A 30 5.03 -6.46 20.92
N HIS A 31 3.76 -6.17 21.23
CA HIS A 31 2.65 -7.15 21.17
C HIS A 31 1.58 -6.71 20.17
N VAL A 32 1.52 -7.42 19.04
CA VAL A 32 0.65 -7.11 17.91
C VAL A 32 -0.31 -8.26 17.62
N THR A 33 -1.62 -7.96 17.54
CA THR A 33 -2.66 -8.89 17.08
C THR A 33 -2.84 -8.80 15.57
N TYR A 34 -2.81 -9.93 14.88
CA TYR A 34 -2.84 -10.01 13.41
C TYR A 34 -4.27 -10.21 12.87
N GLY A 35 -4.57 -9.60 11.72
CA GLY A 35 -5.86 -9.74 11.05
C GLY A 35 -5.68 -9.97 9.56
N ASP A 36 -6.19 -11.08 9.03
CA ASP A 36 -6.05 -11.49 7.62
C ASP A 36 -6.96 -10.68 6.65
N SER A 37 -7.14 -9.39 6.96
CA SER A 37 -8.08 -8.49 6.29
C SER A 37 -7.38 -7.74 5.16
N LEU A 38 -7.96 -7.80 3.96
CA LEU A 38 -7.53 -7.00 2.82
C LEU A 38 -8.18 -5.61 2.80
N ASP A 39 -8.77 -5.17 3.92
CA ASP A 39 -9.24 -3.80 4.03
C ASP A 39 -8.05 -2.82 4.01
N LEU A 40 -8.28 -1.65 3.42
CA LEU A 40 -7.23 -0.66 3.18
C LEU A 40 -6.52 -0.28 4.48
N LEU A 41 -7.29 0.02 5.54
CA LEU A 41 -6.74 0.48 6.81
C LEU A 41 -5.97 -0.64 7.52
N ASP A 42 -6.46 -1.88 7.44
CA ASP A 42 -5.79 -3.04 8.02
C ASP A 42 -4.44 -3.31 7.33
N THR A 43 -4.41 -3.29 6.00
CA THR A 43 -3.17 -3.51 5.24
C THR A 43 -2.12 -2.41 5.47
N ILE A 44 -2.55 -1.17 5.71
CA ILE A 44 -1.66 -0.07 6.10
C ILE A 44 -1.10 -0.31 7.51
N ALA A 45 -1.96 -0.67 8.47
CA ALA A 45 -1.54 -0.95 9.84
C ALA A 45 -0.54 -2.12 9.90
N GLU A 46 -0.80 -3.21 9.19
CA GLU A 46 0.12 -4.35 9.07
C GLU A 46 1.46 -3.95 8.45
N THR A 47 1.43 -3.07 7.45
CA THR A 47 2.65 -2.52 6.84
C THR A 47 3.45 -1.70 7.85
N GLN A 48 2.80 -0.87 8.68
CA GLN A 48 3.45 -0.11 9.75
C GLN A 48 4.11 -1.02 10.79
N ILE A 49 3.43 -2.07 11.24
CA ILE A 49 3.98 -3.09 12.14
C ILE A 49 5.24 -3.72 11.54
N THR A 50 5.20 -3.99 10.24
CA THR A 50 6.31 -4.65 9.55
C THR A 50 7.50 -3.72 9.37
N LEU A 51 7.26 -2.43 9.07
CA LEU A 51 8.30 -1.41 9.07
C LEU A 51 8.95 -1.30 10.46
N ASN A 52 8.17 -1.41 11.53
CA ASN A 52 8.72 -1.44 12.87
C ASN A 52 9.65 -2.65 13.10
N LEU A 53 9.26 -3.85 12.64
CA LEU A 53 10.15 -5.02 12.68
C LEU A 53 11.44 -4.79 11.90
N PHE A 54 11.33 -4.23 10.70
CA PHE A 54 12.45 -3.90 9.84
C PHE A 54 13.43 -2.93 10.51
N LEU A 55 12.91 -1.83 11.10
CA LEU A 55 13.73 -0.81 11.78
C LEU A 55 14.36 -1.33 13.08
N ASN A 56 13.78 -2.35 13.70
CA ASN A 56 14.37 -3.09 14.82
C ASN A 56 15.32 -4.20 14.37
N ASN A 57 15.84 -4.15 13.14
CA ASN A 57 16.76 -5.13 12.54
C ASN A 57 16.20 -6.57 12.46
N LYS A 58 14.87 -6.75 12.60
CA LYS A 58 14.21 -8.05 12.42
C LYS A 58 13.81 -8.23 10.95
N PHE A 59 14.81 -8.16 10.06
CA PHE A 59 14.62 -8.10 8.59
C PHE A 59 13.89 -9.33 8.04
N GLU A 60 14.24 -10.52 8.53
CA GLU A 60 13.68 -11.80 8.08
C GLU A 60 12.19 -11.89 8.42
N LEU A 61 11.81 -11.51 9.65
CA LEU A 61 10.42 -11.49 10.10
C LEU A 61 9.59 -10.45 9.34
N ALA A 62 10.20 -9.31 9.02
CA ALA A 62 9.57 -8.27 8.22
C ALA A 62 9.33 -8.76 6.78
N GLU A 63 10.32 -9.39 6.16
CA GLU A 63 10.22 -9.93 4.79
C GLU A 63 9.19 -11.06 4.71
N GLU A 64 9.25 -12.03 5.64
CA GLU A 64 8.32 -13.17 5.70
C GLU A 64 6.87 -12.71 5.83
N ARG A 65 6.63 -11.67 6.62
CA ARG A 65 5.29 -11.10 6.79
C ARG A 65 4.78 -10.44 5.52
N MET A 66 5.61 -9.63 4.87
CA MET A 66 5.20 -8.88 3.68
C MET A 66 4.98 -9.79 2.48
N VAL A 67 5.78 -10.83 2.31
CA VAL A 67 5.71 -11.70 1.12
C VAL A 67 4.39 -12.49 1.04
N GLN A 68 3.76 -12.84 2.16
CA GLN A 68 2.52 -13.64 2.17
C GLN A 68 1.35 -12.97 1.45
N MET A 69 1.34 -11.63 1.41
CA MET A 69 0.22 -10.84 0.89
C MET A 69 0.65 -9.89 -0.24
N ALA A 70 1.91 -9.98 -0.69
CA ALA A 70 2.48 -9.09 -1.69
C ALA A 70 1.78 -9.19 -3.07
N ASP A 71 1.13 -10.31 -3.39
CA ASP A 71 0.36 -10.49 -4.63
C ASP A 71 -1.07 -9.93 -4.55
N ARG A 72 -1.57 -9.67 -3.33
CA ARG A 72 -2.99 -9.40 -3.03
C ARG A 72 -3.26 -8.04 -2.42
N SER A 73 -2.25 -7.33 -1.93
CA SER A 73 -2.39 -6.01 -1.33
C SER A 73 -1.31 -5.07 -1.84
N MET A 74 -1.73 -3.86 -2.23
CA MET A 74 -0.84 -2.82 -2.74
C MET A 74 0.26 -2.44 -1.73
N TYR A 75 -0.11 -2.31 -0.45
CA TYR A 75 0.82 -1.91 0.61
C TYR A 75 1.79 -3.03 0.98
N HIS A 76 1.34 -4.28 0.95
CA HIS A 76 2.21 -5.45 1.14
C HIS A 76 3.22 -5.59 -0.01
N ALA A 77 2.78 -5.40 -1.26
CA ALA A 77 3.65 -5.41 -2.42
C ALA A 77 4.76 -4.35 -2.31
N LEU A 78 4.37 -3.12 -1.93
CA LEU A 78 5.29 -2.01 -1.75
C LEU A 78 6.26 -2.23 -0.58
N GLY A 79 5.75 -2.70 0.56
CA GLY A 79 6.54 -3.01 1.74
C GLY A 79 7.55 -4.13 1.47
N TYR A 80 7.12 -5.23 0.85
CA TYR A 80 7.99 -6.33 0.44
C TYR A 80 9.12 -5.84 -0.47
N ASN A 81 8.77 -5.07 -1.51
CA ASN A 81 9.75 -4.51 -2.43
C ASN A 81 10.79 -3.64 -1.71
N THR A 82 10.35 -2.78 -0.80
CA THR A 82 11.23 -1.87 -0.06
C THR A 82 12.23 -2.65 0.81
N ILE A 83 11.78 -3.71 1.48
CA ILE A 83 12.64 -4.56 2.32
C ILE A 83 13.70 -5.25 1.46
N VAL A 84 13.28 -5.92 0.37
CA VAL A 84 14.21 -6.62 -0.54
C VAL A 84 15.20 -5.64 -1.18
N PHE A 85 14.72 -4.44 -1.55
CA PHE A 85 15.56 -3.41 -2.12
C PHE A 85 16.66 -2.95 -1.16
N ILE A 86 16.31 -2.64 0.10
CA ILE A 86 17.30 -2.24 1.08
C ILE A 86 18.28 -3.38 1.37
N LYS A 87 17.80 -4.63 1.51
CA LYS A 87 18.68 -5.80 1.69
C LYS A 87 19.71 -5.92 0.57
N ALA A 88 19.28 -5.78 -0.69
CA ALA A 88 20.17 -5.83 -1.84
C ALA A 88 21.18 -4.66 -1.88
N MET A 89 20.77 -3.46 -1.47
CA MET A 89 21.67 -2.31 -1.37
C MET A 89 22.71 -2.48 -0.25
N LEU A 90 22.37 -3.19 0.83
CA LEU A 90 23.30 -3.46 1.93
C LEU A 90 24.34 -4.52 1.57
N THR A 91 23.98 -5.55 0.81
CA THR A 91 24.92 -6.58 0.37
C THR A 91 25.73 -6.15 -0.85
N CYS A 92 25.16 -5.28 -1.70
CA CYS A 92 25.68 -4.92 -3.02
C CYS A 92 26.01 -6.16 -3.90
N ASP A 93 25.41 -7.32 -3.60
CA ASP A 93 25.59 -8.51 -4.41
C ASP A 93 24.75 -8.40 -5.68
N LYS A 94 25.34 -8.79 -6.81
CA LYS A 94 24.68 -8.73 -8.11
C LYS A 94 23.40 -9.59 -8.09
N ALA A 95 23.44 -10.76 -7.47
CA ALA A 95 22.28 -11.64 -7.40
C ALA A 95 21.12 -10.99 -6.61
N ASP A 96 21.42 -10.34 -5.49
CA ASP A 96 20.43 -9.64 -4.68
C ASP A 96 19.86 -8.41 -5.40
N LEU A 97 20.71 -7.66 -6.11
CA LEU A 97 20.27 -6.52 -6.92
C LEU A 97 19.34 -6.95 -8.06
N GLU A 98 19.66 -8.05 -8.76
CA GLU A 98 18.81 -8.62 -9.81
C GLU A 98 17.47 -9.11 -9.25
N ARG A 99 17.48 -9.77 -8.09
CA ARG A 99 16.26 -10.18 -7.37
C ARG A 99 15.41 -8.97 -6.99
N SER A 100 16.02 -7.96 -6.38
CA SER A 100 15.34 -6.71 -5.98
C SER A 100 14.67 -6.03 -7.17
N MET A 101 15.35 -5.98 -8.31
CA MET A 101 14.79 -5.41 -9.55
C MET A 101 13.57 -6.20 -10.05
N GLN A 102 13.60 -7.53 -9.95
CA GLN A 102 12.44 -8.35 -10.32
C GLN A 102 11.26 -8.10 -9.37
N VAL A 103 11.50 -8.09 -8.06
CA VAL A 103 10.47 -7.79 -7.06
C VAL A 103 9.88 -6.38 -7.26
N SER A 104 10.70 -5.40 -7.65
CA SER A 104 10.21 -4.06 -7.99
C SER A 104 9.24 -4.07 -9.17
N LYS A 105 9.52 -4.85 -10.22
CA LYS A 105 8.61 -4.99 -11.37
C LYS A 105 7.29 -5.66 -10.95
N ASP A 106 7.38 -6.70 -10.14
CA ASP A 106 6.21 -7.43 -9.66
C ASP A 106 5.32 -6.53 -8.78
N ALA A 107 5.93 -5.75 -7.87
CA ALA A 107 5.21 -4.78 -7.06
C ALA A 107 4.51 -3.71 -7.90
N CYS A 108 5.21 -3.14 -8.90
CA CYS A 108 4.60 -2.20 -9.85
C CYS A 108 3.39 -2.81 -10.59
N ALA A 109 3.48 -4.08 -11.00
CA ALA A 109 2.38 -4.77 -11.66
C ALA A 109 1.17 -4.94 -10.73
N VAL A 110 1.38 -5.25 -9.45
CA VAL A 110 0.31 -5.32 -8.44
C VAL A 110 -0.33 -3.94 -8.25
N ILE A 111 0.48 -2.91 -7.99
CA ILE A 111 0.00 -1.53 -7.78
C ILE A 111 -0.84 -1.05 -8.97
N GLU A 112 -0.37 -1.29 -10.19
CA GLU A 112 -1.08 -0.89 -11.41
C GLU A 112 -2.45 -1.58 -11.55
N ARG A 113 -2.53 -2.88 -11.26
CA ARG A 113 -3.80 -3.63 -11.28
C ARG A 113 -4.82 -3.06 -10.29
N PHE A 114 -4.37 -2.64 -9.11
CA PHE A 114 -5.25 -2.02 -8.11
C PHE A 114 -5.71 -0.63 -8.54
N ARG A 115 -4.82 0.16 -9.17
CA ARG A 115 -5.14 1.48 -9.73
C ARG A 115 -6.20 1.41 -10.84
N GLN A 116 -6.10 0.42 -11.73
CA GLN A 116 -7.08 0.21 -12.81
C GLN A 116 -8.46 -0.21 -12.30
N LYS A 117 -8.53 -1.04 -11.25
CA LYS A 117 -9.79 -1.46 -10.63
C LYS A 117 -10.58 -0.29 -10.05
N PHE A 118 -9.90 0.62 -9.35
CA PHE A 118 -10.51 1.83 -8.79
C PHE A 118 -11.05 2.76 -9.88
N SER A 119 -10.28 2.96 -10.96
CA SER A 119 -10.68 3.80 -12.09
C SER A 119 -11.91 3.26 -12.84
N LEU A 120 -12.02 1.94 -13.00
CA LEU A 120 -13.19 1.33 -13.65
C LEU A 120 -14.44 1.41 -12.76
N SER A 121 -14.32 1.20 -11.44
CA SER A 121 -15.47 1.38 -10.54
C SER A 121 -16.05 2.79 -10.58
N ASP A 122 -15.20 3.81 -10.68
CA ASP A 122 -15.64 5.20 -10.82
C ASP A 122 -16.30 5.47 -12.18
N THR A 123 -15.79 4.84 -13.24
CA THR A 123 -16.32 4.99 -14.61
C THR A 123 -17.69 4.34 -14.79
N PHE A 124 -17.93 3.16 -14.21
CA PHE A 124 -19.25 2.49 -14.27
C PHE A 124 -20.31 3.23 -13.44
N LEU A 125 -19.94 3.82 -12.29
CA LEU A 125 -20.83 4.64 -11.48
C LEU A 125 -21.19 5.97 -12.18
N SER A 126 -20.24 6.53 -12.92
CA SER A 126 -20.43 7.74 -13.75
C SER A 126 -21.37 7.52 -14.95
N LEU A 127 -21.38 6.33 -15.56
CA LEU A 127 -22.22 6.04 -16.74
C LEU A 127 -23.72 5.90 -16.43
N GLY A 128 -24.10 5.65 -15.17
CA GLY A 128 -25.50 5.60 -14.71
C GLY A 128 -26.12 6.96 -14.38
N GLY A 129 -25.34 8.05 -14.43
CA GLY A 129 -25.74 9.37 -13.99
C GLY A 129 -25.68 10.43 -15.09
N LYS A 130 -26.77 10.55 -15.85
CA LYS A 130 -27.16 11.74 -16.64
C LYS A 130 -26.28 12.07 -17.86
N TYR A 131 -26.79 11.65 -19.02
CA TYR A 131 -26.59 12.34 -20.29
C TYR A 131 -27.22 13.74 -20.19
N SER A 132 -26.41 14.79 -20.01
CA SER A 132 -26.79 16.16 -20.36
C SER A 132 -25.55 17.00 -20.64
N ARG A 133 -25.27 17.17 -21.94
CA ARG A 133 -24.65 18.33 -22.64
C ARG A 133 -23.64 19.15 -21.82
N ASN A 134 -22.37 19.27 -22.22
CA ASN A 134 -21.93 19.98 -23.44
C ASN A 134 -20.49 19.59 -23.83
N MET A 135 -20.24 19.46 -25.14
CA MET A 135 -18.90 19.32 -25.72
C MET A 135 -18.09 20.60 -25.53
N THR A 136 -16.94 20.56 -24.86
CA THR A 136 -15.69 21.23 -25.33
C THR A 136 -14.50 20.74 -24.50
N ASP A 137 -13.70 19.81 -25.04
CA ASP A 137 -12.36 20.11 -25.58
C ASP A 137 -11.51 18.82 -25.69
N GLY A 138 -11.92 17.93 -26.59
CA GLY A 138 -11.18 16.73 -26.99
C GLY A 138 -9.87 17.01 -27.77
N LYS A 139 -9.37 18.26 -27.78
CA LYS A 139 -8.07 18.60 -28.38
C LYS A 139 -6.90 18.54 -27.40
N LEU A 140 -7.12 18.51 -26.08
CA LEU A 140 -6.01 18.57 -25.13
C LEU A 140 -5.23 17.24 -25.04
N ILE A 141 -5.94 16.11 -25.01
CA ILE A 141 -5.33 14.79 -24.76
C ILE A 141 -4.43 14.35 -25.94
N ILE A 142 -4.81 14.67 -27.17
CA ILE A 142 -4.02 14.27 -28.36
C ILE A 142 -2.71 15.07 -28.48
N ARG A 143 -2.63 16.30 -27.95
CA ARG A 143 -1.39 17.10 -28.01
C ARG A 143 -0.37 16.73 -26.93
N VAL A 144 -0.82 16.29 -25.75
CA VAL A 144 0.08 15.85 -24.67
C VAL A 144 0.79 14.55 -25.06
N VAL A 145 0.07 13.61 -25.68
CA VAL A 145 0.66 12.34 -26.12
C VAL A 145 1.63 12.51 -27.30
N ALA A 146 1.42 13.52 -28.15
CA ALA A 146 2.30 13.79 -29.28
C ALA A 146 3.62 14.49 -28.90
N PHE A 147 3.67 15.25 -27.79
CA PHE A 147 4.88 15.97 -27.37
C PHE A 147 5.85 15.10 -26.55
N ALA A 148 5.39 13.96 -26.02
CA ALA A 148 6.19 13.05 -25.19
C ALA A 148 6.92 11.94 -25.99
N ASN A 149 6.80 11.95 -27.32
CA ASN A 149 7.42 10.94 -28.21
C ASN A 149 8.39 11.55 -29.24
N TRP A 150 9.03 12.67 -28.90
CA TRP A 150 10.24 13.13 -29.57
C TRP A 150 11.33 13.47 -28.55
#